data_AF-A0A2T0U592-F1
#
_entry.id   AF-A0A2T0U592-F1
#
_cell.length_a   1.000
_cell.length_b   1.000
_cell.length_c   1.000
_cell.angle_alpha   90.00
_cell.angle_beta   90.00
_cell.angle_gamma   90.00
#
_symmetry.space_group_name_H-M   'P 1'
#
loop_
_entity.id
_entity.type
_entity.pdbx_description
1 polymer ?
#
loop_
_entity_poly.entity_id
_entity_poly.type
_entity_poly.pdbx_seq_one_letter_code
_entity_poly.pdbx_strand_id
1 'polypeptide(L)'
;MNNLPEDDLSVKQSIVNMLVCMDIDQLREGNIIVVYPRENQEGILSIREMHQKSVICDMLSPRAGYQFRILLNEINPIRLSNDWLVKASFRQDPDEMDRWLGPDDLLPFRFLGRSGILGHVDERKVEYLHQLQNTYFELTGKKLHVSIN
;
A
#
# COMPACT_ATOMS: atom_id res chain seq x y z
N MET A 1 -22.05 -33.02 28.45
CA MET A 1 -20.75 -32.35 28.71
C MET A 1 -20.20 -31.95 27.36
N ASN A 2 -20.05 -30.66 27.15
CA ASN A 2 -19.72 -30.03 25.88
C ASN A 2 -18.21 -30.19 25.60
N ASN A 3 -17.85 -30.87 24.52
CA ASN A 3 -16.51 -30.75 23.93
C ASN A 3 -16.58 -29.67 22.84
N LEU A 4 -16.04 -28.50 23.13
CA LEU A 4 -15.73 -27.47 22.13
C LEU A 4 -14.50 -27.95 21.33
N PRO A 5 -14.48 -27.81 20.00
CA PRO A 5 -13.34 -28.25 19.18
C PRO A 5 -12.17 -27.27 19.31
N GLU A 6 -10.98 -27.80 19.59
CA GLU A 6 -9.69 -27.11 19.70
C GLU A 6 -9.12 -26.61 18.36
N ASP A 7 -9.96 -26.26 17.38
CA ASP A 7 -9.52 -26.05 15.99
C ASP A 7 -9.62 -24.60 15.48
N ASP A 8 -9.66 -23.60 16.37
CA ASP A 8 -9.75 -22.19 15.96
C ASP A 8 -8.51 -21.34 16.32
N LEU A 9 -7.67 -21.80 17.26
CA LEU A 9 -6.45 -21.06 17.64
C LEU A 9 -5.29 -21.27 16.66
N SER A 10 -5.14 -22.44 16.05
CA SER A 10 -4.05 -22.72 15.10
C SER A 10 -4.21 -21.92 13.79
N VAL A 11 -5.45 -21.76 13.31
CA VAL A 11 -5.77 -20.97 12.12
C VAL A 11 -5.62 -19.48 12.39
N LYS A 12 -6.09 -18.99 13.55
CA LYS A 12 -5.88 -17.60 13.97
C LYS A 12 -4.41 -17.29 14.18
N GLN A 13 -3.63 -18.19 14.79
CA GLN A 13 -2.20 -18.01 14.98
C GLN A 13 -1.44 -18.07 13.64
N SER A 14 -1.91 -18.86 12.67
CA SER A 14 -1.35 -18.90 11.31
C SER A 14 -1.71 -17.67 10.47
N ILE A 15 -2.89 -17.07 10.66
CA ILE A 15 -3.28 -15.79 10.03
C ILE A 15 -2.54 -14.63 10.69
N VAL A 16 -2.31 -14.69 12.01
CA VAL A 16 -1.46 -13.74 12.75
C VAL A 16 0.01 -13.93 12.37
N ASN A 17 0.49 -15.13 12.07
CA ASN A 17 1.86 -15.34 11.57
C ASN A 17 2.01 -15.06 10.05
N MET A 18 0.89 -14.89 9.34
CA MET A 18 0.83 -14.32 7.99
C MET A 18 0.63 -12.80 8.01
N LEU A 19 0.77 -12.17 9.20
CA LEU A 19 1.29 -10.80 9.28
C LEU A 19 2.70 -10.86 8.71
N VAL A 20 2.79 -10.75 7.37
CA VAL A 20 3.94 -10.12 6.74
C VAL A 20 4.23 -8.92 7.62
N CYS A 21 5.39 -8.93 8.28
CA CYS A 21 5.93 -7.77 8.98
C CYS A 21 5.82 -6.62 8.00
N MET A 22 4.71 -5.88 8.09
CA MET A 22 4.58 -4.63 7.41
C MET A 22 5.74 -3.84 7.98
N ASP A 23 6.63 -3.39 7.12
CA ASP A 23 7.70 -2.51 7.52
C ASP A 23 7.03 -1.16 7.79
N ILE A 24 6.28 -1.10 8.90
CA ILE A 24 5.47 0.05 9.34
C ILE A 24 6.37 1.29 9.39
N ASP A 25 7.65 1.07 9.67
CA ASP A 25 8.72 2.05 9.67
C ASP A 25 8.91 2.73 8.30
N GLN A 26 8.42 2.14 7.21
CA GLN A 26 8.39 2.74 5.88
C GLN A 26 7.16 3.61 5.64
N LEU A 27 6.10 3.54 6.45
CA LEU A 27 4.92 4.39 6.26
C LEU A 27 5.25 5.86 6.56
N ARG A 28 4.71 6.74 5.72
CA ARG A 28 4.89 8.19 5.82
C ARG A 28 3.60 8.93 5.49
N GLU A 29 3.54 10.19 5.87
CA GLU A 29 2.46 11.10 5.48
C GLU A 29 2.27 11.14 3.96
N GLY A 30 1.01 11.01 3.52
CA GLY A 30 0.60 10.92 2.12
C GLY A 30 0.62 9.49 1.55
N ASN A 31 1.10 8.49 2.28
CA ASN A 31 0.96 7.10 1.82
C ASN A 31 -0.51 6.67 1.84
N ILE A 32 -0.88 5.88 0.83
CA ILE A 32 -2.22 5.31 0.70
C ILE A 32 -2.21 3.90 1.30
N ILE A 33 -3.19 3.64 2.15
CA ILE A 33 -3.37 2.38 2.86
C ILE A 33 -4.80 1.87 2.72
N VAL A 34 -5.01 0.60 3.06
CA VAL A 34 -6.35 0.01 3.18
C VAL A 34 -6.55 -0.54 4.58
N VAL A 35 -7.77 -0.39 5.07
CA VAL A 35 -8.26 -1.11 6.25
C VAL A 35 -9.36 -2.07 5.81
N TYR A 36 -9.23 -3.33 6.21
CA TYR A 36 -10.27 -4.35 6.03
C TYR A 36 -11.22 -4.33 7.23
N PRO A 37 -12.48 -4.77 7.05
CA PRO A 37 -13.52 -4.54 8.04
C PRO A 37 -13.20 -5.22 9.38
N ARG A 38 -12.77 -4.41 10.35
CA ARG A 38 -13.16 -4.57 11.75
C ARG A 38 -14.25 -3.53 11.99
N GLU A 39 -15.40 -3.98 12.50
CA GLU A 39 -16.54 -3.09 12.84
C GLU A 39 -17.11 -2.27 11.66
N ASN A 40 -17.10 -2.83 10.44
CA ASN A 40 -17.58 -2.20 9.20
C ASN A 40 -16.75 -1.01 8.69
N GLN A 41 -15.51 -0.85 9.13
CA GLN A 41 -14.59 0.14 8.58
C GLN A 41 -13.75 -0.50 7.47
N GLU A 42 -14.31 -0.53 6.25
CA GLU A 42 -13.54 -0.79 5.03
C GLU A 42 -13.33 0.54 4.30
N GLY A 43 -12.09 0.80 3.87
CA GLY A 43 -11.82 2.03 3.11
C GLY A 43 -10.39 2.18 2.65
N ILE A 44 -10.23 2.99 1.59
CA ILE A 44 -8.94 3.44 1.07
C ILE A 44 -8.66 4.80 1.69
N LEU A 45 -7.49 4.94 2.30
CA LEU A 45 -7.16 6.08 3.16
C LEU A 45 -5.82 6.69 2.77
N SER A 46 -5.66 7.98 3.01
CA SER A 46 -4.36 8.65 3.01
C SER A 46 -3.92 8.91 4.43
N ILE A 47 -2.67 8.58 4.76
CA ILE A 47 -2.06 8.99 6.03
C ILE A 47 -1.87 10.51 6.02
N ARG A 48 -2.40 11.16 7.05
CA ARG A 48 -2.27 12.60 7.26
C ARG A 48 -1.16 12.92 8.26
N GLU A 49 -1.15 12.22 9.39
CA GLU A 49 -0.19 12.44 10.48
C GLU A 49 0.24 11.11 11.11
N MET A 50 1.53 10.99 11.44
CA MET A 50 2.12 9.81 12.09
C MET A 50 2.28 10.04 13.60
N HIS A 51 1.88 9.07 14.41
CA HIS A 51 2.20 9.00 15.84
C HIS A 51 2.86 7.67 16.18
N GLN A 52 3.47 7.57 17.37
CA GLN A 52 4.25 6.41 17.81
C GLN A 52 3.53 5.05 17.68
N LYS A 53 2.20 5.01 17.84
CA LYS A 53 1.40 3.77 17.79
C LYS A 53 0.17 3.85 16.89
N SER A 54 -0.05 4.98 16.22
CA SER A 54 -1.26 5.23 15.46
C SER A 54 -1.02 6.23 14.34
N VAL A 55 -1.89 6.24 13.35
CA VAL A 55 -1.94 7.27 12.30
C VAL A 55 -3.27 7.99 12.34
N ILE A 56 -3.27 9.27 11.97
CA ILE A 56 -4.49 9.97 11.57
C ILE A 56 -4.59 9.86 10.05
N CYS A 57 -5.74 9.45 9.55
CA CYS A 57 -6.00 9.27 8.14
C CYS A 57 -7.21 10.07 7.67
N ASP A 58 -7.15 10.52 6.42
CA ASP A 58 -8.29 11.00 5.67
C ASP A 58 -8.84 9.85 4.80
N MET A 59 -10.14 9.60 4.89
CA MET A 59 -10.82 8.64 4.01
C MET A 59 -10.83 9.18 2.59
N LEU A 60 -10.38 8.38 1.63
CA LEU A 60 -10.49 8.66 0.19
C LEU A 60 -11.73 7.98 -0.40
N SER A 61 -12.06 6.77 0.06
CA SER A 61 -13.25 6.02 -0.33
C SER A 61 -13.68 5.08 0.81
N PRO A 62 -15.00 4.89 1.06
CA PRO A 62 -16.14 5.38 0.28
C PRO A 62 -16.67 6.77 0.69
N ARG A 63 -16.22 7.34 1.82
CA ARG A 63 -16.71 8.63 2.34
C ARG A 63 -15.59 9.65 2.41
N ALA A 64 -15.27 10.25 1.27
CA ALA A 64 -14.16 11.19 1.13
C ALA A 64 -14.20 12.31 2.20
N GLY A 65 -13.06 12.57 2.84
CA GLY A 65 -12.89 13.64 3.83
C GLY A 65 -13.24 13.26 5.28
N TYR A 66 -13.73 12.05 5.54
CA TYR A 66 -13.92 11.59 6.91
C TYR A 66 -12.57 11.24 7.56
N GLN A 67 -12.37 11.65 8.81
CA GLN A 67 -11.12 11.45 9.54
C GLN A 67 -11.24 10.41 10.63
N PHE A 68 -10.18 9.64 10.81
CA PHE A 68 -10.12 8.69 11.90
C PHE A 68 -8.68 8.35 12.28
N ARG A 69 -8.55 7.81 13.49
CA ARG A 69 -7.29 7.34 14.05
C ARG A 69 -7.27 5.81 13.99
N ILE A 70 -6.18 5.26 13.47
CA ILE A 70 -6.01 3.81 13.27
C ILE A 70 -4.74 3.38 13.99
N LEU A 71 -4.76 2.22 14.65
CA LEU A 71 -3.55 1.66 15.22
C LEU A 71 -2.69 1.04 14.11
N LEU A 72 -1.36 1.13 14.24
CA LEU A 72 -0.45 0.67 13.19
C LEU A 72 -0.64 -0.82 12.83
N ASN A 73 -1.04 -1.65 13.80
CA ASN A 73 -1.31 -3.07 13.61
C ASN A 73 -2.65 -3.39 12.91
N GLU A 74 -3.46 -2.38 12.60
CA GLU A 74 -4.73 -2.53 11.86
C GLU A 74 -4.59 -2.18 10.38
N ILE A 75 -3.44 -1.61 9.99
CA ILE A 75 -3.15 -1.19 8.63
C ILE A 75 -2.78 -2.41 7.80
N ASN A 76 -3.35 -2.50 6.59
CA ASN A 76 -2.98 -3.52 5.62
C ASN A 76 -2.26 -2.85 4.44
N PRO A 77 -1.08 -3.34 4.04
CA PRO A 77 -0.37 -2.76 2.91
C PRO A 77 -1.09 -3.13 1.61
N ILE A 78 -1.28 -2.13 0.75
CA ILE A 78 -1.86 -2.34 -0.57
C ILE A 78 -0.79 -2.95 -1.48
N ARG A 79 -1.00 -4.20 -1.89
CA ARG A 79 -0.12 -4.86 -2.87
C ARG A 79 -0.16 -4.09 -4.19
N LEU A 80 1.01 -3.81 -4.75
CA LEU A 80 1.10 -3.12 -6.02
C LEU A 80 0.57 -4.03 -7.15
N SER A 81 -0.24 -3.43 -8.02
CA SER A 81 -0.83 -4.08 -9.20
C SER A 81 -0.83 -3.11 -10.38
N ASN A 82 -1.13 -3.62 -11.57
CA ASN A 82 -1.29 -2.79 -12.78
C ASN A 82 -2.35 -1.70 -12.57
N ASP A 83 -3.47 -2.01 -11.92
CA ASP A 83 -4.52 -1.03 -11.63
C ASP A 83 -4.02 0.14 -10.78
N TRP A 84 -3.16 -0.13 -9.80
CA TRP A 84 -2.56 0.92 -8.97
C TRP A 84 -1.53 1.75 -9.73
N LEU A 85 -0.78 1.14 -10.65
CA LEU A 85 0.11 1.86 -11.55
C LEU A 85 -0.68 2.81 -12.46
N VAL A 86 -1.78 2.34 -13.06
CA VAL A 86 -2.66 3.18 -13.88
C VAL A 86 -3.26 4.32 -13.06
N LYS A 87 -3.76 4.03 -11.85
CA LYS A 87 -4.26 5.07 -10.92
C LYS A 87 -3.19 6.09 -10.53
N ALA A 88 -1.92 5.67 -10.52
CA ALA A 88 -0.77 6.53 -10.29
C ALA A 88 -0.23 7.19 -11.57
N SER A 89 -0.99 7.16 -12.68
CA SER A 89 -0.64 7.72 -13.98
C SER A 89 0.57 7.09 -14.67
N PHE A 90 0.95 5.87 -14.28
CA PHE A 90 1.90 5.08 -15.07
C PHE A 90 1.21 4.51 -16.30
N ARG A 91 1.92 4.51 -17.42
CA ARG A 91 1.45 3.97 -18.70
C ARG A 91 2.27 2.75 -19.08
N GLN A 92 1.63 1.64 -19.42
CA GLN A 92 2.36 0.47 -19.92
C GLN A 92 3.01 0.82 -21.26
N ASP A 93 4.28 0.44 -21.41
CA ASP A 93 5.00 0.59 -22.67
C ASP A 93 4.38 -0.36 -23.72
N PRO A 94 3.99 0.14 -24.91
CA PRO A 94 3.37 -0.70 -25.94
C PRO A 94 4.32 -1.76 -26.49
N ASP A 95 5.64 -1.54 -26.40
CA ASP A 95 6.66 -2.43 -26.97
C ASP A 95 7.27 -3.38 -25.92
N GLU A 96 7.19 -3.03 -24.62
CA GLU A 96 7.71 -3.81 -23.49
C GLU A 96 6.61 -4.07 -22.43
N MET A 97 5.99 -5.26 -22.43
CA MET A 97 4.86 -5.57 -21.54
C MET A 97 5.16 -5.46 -20.04
N ASP A 98 6.41 -5.66 -19.63
CA ASP A 98 6.84 -5.55 -18.23
C ASP A 98 7.26 -4.12 -17.86
N ARG A 99 7.33 -3.20 -18.82
CA ARG A 99 7.78 -1.83 -18.61
C ARG A 99 6.61 -0.86 -18.53
N TRP A 100 6.73 0.07 -17.59
CA TRP A 100 5.78 1.12 -17.32
C TRP A 100 6.51 2.46 -17.31
N LEU A 101 5.97 3.44 -18.02
CA LEU A 101 6.46 4.81 -18.08
C LEU A 101 5.78 5.62 -16.98
N GLY A 102 6.56 6.27 -16.12
CA GLY A 102 6.04 7.11 -15.04
C GLY A 102 5.32 8.38 -15.52
N PRO A 103 4.65 9.11 -14.62
CA PRO A 103 3.77 10.24 -14.97
C PRO A 103 4.45 11.40 -15.71
N ASP A 104 5.75 11.56 -15.50
CA ASP A 104 6.59 12.58 -16.13
C ASP A 104 7.56 11.98 -17.17
N ASP A 105 7.40 10.69 -17.55
CA ASP A 105 8.34 9.89 -18.36
C ASP A 105 9.79 9.82 -17.80
N LEU A 106 10.00 10.28 -16.56
CA LEU A 106 11.32 10.37 -15.92
C LEU A 106 11.79 9.05 -15.31
N LEU A 107 10.86 8.26 -14.77
CA LEU A 107 11.17 7.05 -14.00
C LEU A 107 10.42 5.85 -14.58
N PRO A 108 11.09 5.00 -15.39
CA PRO A 108 10.49 3.75 -15.80
C PRO A 108 10.36 2.82 -14.60
N PHE A 109 9.25 2.08 -14.56
CA PHE A 109 8.99 1.01 -13.62
C PHE A 109 8.97 -0.32 -14.36
N ARG A 110 9.71 -1.32 -13.90
CA ARG A 110 9.69 -2.66 -14.49
C ARG A 110 9.03 -3.65 -13.54
N PHE A 111 7.95 -4.30 -13.99
CA PHE A 111 7.19 -5.29 -13.23
C PHE A 111 7.77 -6.69 -13.43
N LEU A 112 8.25 -7.31 -12.37
CA LEU A 112 8.82 -8.66 -12.33
C LEU A 112 7.89 -9.59 -11.55
N GLY A 113 6.73 -9.90 -12.14
CA GLY A 113 5.76 -10.85 -11.60
C GLY A 113 4.92 -10.35 -10.43
N ARG A 114 5.50 -10.23 -9.23
CA ARG A 114 4.78 -9.88 -7.97
C ARG A 114 5.31 -8.62 -7.28
N SER A 115 6.29 -7.98 -7.92
CA SER A 115 7.06 -6.84 -7.47
C SER A 115 7.64 -6.13 -8.68
N GLY A 116 8.18 -4.94 -8.54
CA GLY A 116 8.96 -4.29 -9.59
C GLY A 116 10.06 -3.40 -9.07
N ILE A 117 10.69 -2.67 -9.98
CA ILE A 117 11.80 -1.76 -9.69
C ILE A 117 11.46 -0.42 -10.33
N LEU A 118 11.50 0.66 -9.53
CA LEU A 118 11.28 2.03 -9.99
C LEU A 118 12.64 2.72 -10.21
N GLY A 119 12.96 3.07 -11.45
CA GLY A 119 14.19 3.79 -11.77
C GLY A 119 15.46 2.93 -11.61
N HIS A 120 16.46 3.20 -12.45
CA HIS A 120 17.65 2.36 -12.65
C HIS A 120 18.67 2.34 -11.51
N VAL A 121 18.32 2.79 -10.30
CA VAL A 121 19.26 2.99 -9.19
C VAL A 121 18.79 2.22 -7.96
N ASP A 122 19.68 1.34 -7.48
CA ASP A 122 19.61 0.55 -6.24
C ASP A 122 18.72 -0.71 -6.18
N GLU A 123 18.16 -1.18 -7.30
CA GLU A 123 17.40 -2.46 -7.37
C GLU A 123 16.30 -2.62 -6.30
N ARG A 124 15.85 -1.52 -5.68
CA ARG A 124 14.92 -1.60 -4.54
C ARG A 124 13.61 -2.19 -5.02
N LYS A 125 13.32 -3.36 -4.49
CA LYS A 125 12.11 -4.11 -4.81
C LYS A 125 10.90 -3.37 -4.25
N VAL A 126 9.98 -3.04 -5.14
CA VAL A 126 8.69 -2.41 -4.83
C VAL A 126 7.61 -3.48 -4.95
N GLU A 127 7.03 -3.87 -3.82
CA GLU A 127 5.94 -4.85 -3.73
C GLU A 127 4.60 -4.21 -3.37
N TYR A 128 4.64 -3.06 -2.70
CA TYR A 128 3.48 -2.37 -2.14
C TYR A 128 3.38 -0.92 -2.63
N LEU A 129 2.16 -0.37 -2.64
CA LEU A 129 1.88 0.98 -3.11
C LEU A 129 2.66 2.05 -2.33
N HIS A 130 2.73 1.94 -1.00
CA HIS A 130 3.48 2.89 -0.17
C HIS A 130 4.97 2.92 -0.53
N GLN A 131 5.56 1.78 -0.89
CA GLN A 131 6.95 1.70 -1.35
C GLN A 131 7.14 2.42 -2.68
N LEU A 132 6.19 2.28 -3.60
CA LEU A 132 6.20 3.03 -4.86
C LEU A 132 6.14 4.54 -4.59
N GLN A 133 5.21 4.98 -3.75
CA GLN A 133 5.04 6.40 -3.39
C GLN A 133 6.31 6.98 -2.74
N ASN A 134 6.91 6.25 -1.80
CA ASN A 134 8.13 6.67 -1.12
C ASN A 134 9.32 6.71 -2.07
N THR A 135 9.52 5.67 -2.86
CA THR A 135 10.64 5.60 -3.83
C THR A 135 10.49 6.72 -4.87
N TYR A 136 9.28 6.97 -5.36
CA TYR A 136 9.02 8.08 -6.28
C TYR A 136 9.36 9.44 -5.64
N PHE A 137 8.96 9.66 -4.38
CA PHE A 137 9.29 10.88 -3.67
C PHE A 137 10.80 11.03 -3.45
N GLU A 138 11.49 9.97 -3.05
CA GLU A 138 12.94 9.98 -2.87
C GLU A 138 13.69 10.33 -4.16
N LEU A 139 13.22 9.80 -5.31
CA LEU A 139 13.86 10.03 -6.61
C LEU A 139 13.50 11.38 -7.26
N THR A 140 12.31 11.94 -6.97
CA THR A 140 11.82 13.14 -7.68
C THR A 140 11.60 14.36 -6.79
N GLY A 141 11.57 14.20 -5.47
CA GLY A 141 11.12 15.21 -4.51
C GLY A 141 9.61 15.51 -4.58
N LYS A 142 8.84 14.81 -5.42
CA LYS A 142 7.40 15.05 -5.64
C LYS A 142 6.58 13.91 -5.04
N LYS A 143 5.42 14.24 -4.47
CA LYS A 143 4.45 13.22 -4.03
C LYS A 143 3.83 12.55 -5.26
N LEU A 144 3.76 11.22 -5.26
CA LEU A 144 3.05 10.48 -6.29
C LEU A 144 1.55 10.62 -6.06
N HIS A 145 0.86 11.24 -7.02
CA HIS A 145 -0.59 11.34 -7.01
C HIS A 145 -1.21 10.02 -7.44
N VAL A 146 -2.29 9.59 -6.78
CA VAL A 146 -3.02 8.37 -7.11
C VAL A 146 -4.51 8.70 -7.13
N SER A 147 -5.15 8.47 -8.27
CA SER A 147 -6.58 8.70 -8.45
C SER A 147 -7.40 7.62 -7.76
N ILE A 148 -8.20 8.02 -6.78
CA ILE A 148 -9.19 7.16 -6.12
C ILE A 148 -10.56 7.53 -6.67
N ASN A 149 -11.15 6.59 -7.41
CA ASN A 149 -12.52 6.66 -7.92
C ASN A 149 -13.44 5.79 -7.07
#